data_AF-A0A2N3ERA3-F1
#
_entry.id   AF-A0A2N3ERA3-F1
#
_cell.length_a   1.000
_cell.length_b   1.000
_cell.length_c   1.000
_cell.angle_alpha   90.00
_cell.angle_beta   90.00
_cell.angle_gamma   90.00
#
_symmetry.space_group_name_H-M   'P 1'
#
loop_
_entity.id
_entity.type
_entity.pdbx_description
1 polymer ?
#
loop_
_entity_poly.entity_id
_entity_poly.type
_entity_poly.pdbx_seq_one_letter_code
_entity_poly.pdbx_strand_id
1 'polypeptide(L)' 'TLRATQHYGRAFWKRWTGYHARSRIEAKMRCLKAFGERIMARDPERQTAEIHIRIELLNRFNALGTAEIVRVA' A
#
# COMPACT_ATOMS: atom_id res chain seq x y z
N THR A 1 -8.06 13.18 -32.70
CA THR A 1 -8.03 11.93 -31.89
C THR A 1 -6.66 11.68 -31.28
N LEU A 2 -5.55 11.66 -32.04
CA LEU A 2 -4.18 11.46 -31.48
C LEU A 2 -3.74 12.51 -30.44
N ARG A 3 -4.06 13.81 -30.66
CA ARG A 3 -3.72 14.90 -29.72
C ARG A 3 -4.44 14.81 -28.37
N ALA A 4 -5.68 14.32 -28.34
CA ALA A 4 -6.42 14.11 -27.09
C ALA A 4 -5.84 12.93 -26.29
N THR A 5 -5.42 11.86 -26.96
CA THR A 5 -4.70 10.74 -26.34
C THR A 5 -3.31 11.13 -25.84
N GLN A 6 -2.63 12.09 -26.48
CA GLN A 6 -1.38 12.69 -25.97
C GLN A 6 -1.61 13.65 -24.79
N HIS A 7 -2.65 14.48 -24.83
CA HIS A 7 -2.92 15.54 -23.85
C HIS A 7 -3.65 15.05 -22.60
N TYR A 8 -4.69 14.22 -22.75
CA TYR A 8 -5.41 13.59 -21.64
C TYR A 8 -4.72 12.31 -21.16
N GLY A 9 -4.10 11.56 -22.08
CA GLY A 9 -3.08 10.52 -21.89
C GLY A 9 -2.97 9.77 -20.56
N ARG A 10 -1.72 9.50 -20.16
CA ARG A 10 -1.37 8.64 -19.02
C ARG A 10 -1.97 9.12 -17.70
N ALA A 11 -2.14 10.43 -17.51
CA ALA A 11 -2.72 11.00 -16.30
C ALA A 11 -4.21 10.63 -16.16
N PHE A 12 -4.99 10.79 -17.24
CA PHE A 12 -6.39 10.38 -17.25
C PHE A 12 -6.53 8.86 -17.10
N TRP A 13 -5.71 8.07 -17.80
CA TRP A 13 -5.69 6.61 -17.65
C TRP A 13 -5.39 6.18 -16.20
N LYS A 14 -4.36 6.76 -15.57
CA LYS A 14 -4.02 6.48 -14.16
C LYS A 14 -5.16 6.82 -13.21
N ARG A 15 -5.88 7.92 -13.48
CA ARG A 15 -7.04 8.33 -12.69
C ARG A 15 -8.22 7.38 -12.87
N TRP A 16 -8.57 7.06 -14.11
CA TRP A 16 -9.71 6.18 -14.44
C TRP A 16 -9.50 4.75 -13.94
N THR A 17 -8.27 4.24 -14.02
CA THR A 17 -7.92 2.89 -13.54
C THR A 17 -7.67 2.81 -12.04
N GLY A 18 -7.68 3.93 -11.31
CA GLY A 18 -7.31 3.95 -9.89
C GLY A 18 -5.86 3.52 -9.63
N TYR A 19 -4.95 3.72 -10.61
CA TYR A 19 -3.58 3.24 -10.60
C TYR A 19 -2.83 3.59 -9.30
N HIS A 20 -3.00 4.81 -8.79
CA HIS A 20 -2.34 5.25 -7.56
C HIS A 20 -2.83 4.48 -6.33
N ALA A 21 -4.13 4.19 -6.23
CA ALA A 21 -4.66 3.39 -5.14
C ALA A 21 -4.13 1.95 -5.20
N ARG A 22 -4.17 1.34 -6.40
CA ARG A 22 -3.64 -0.01 -6.62
C ARG A 22 -2.14 -0.09 -6.29
N SER A 23 -1.34 0.86 -6.78
CA SER A 23 0.10 0.91 -6.52
C SER A 23 0.42 1.08 -5.04
N ARG A 24 -0.35 1.89 -4.30
CA ARG A 24 -0.22 2.02 -2.84
C ARG A 24 -0.56 0.71 -2.11
N ILE A 25 -1.60 0.00 -2.55
CA ILE A 25 -1.96 -1.31 -1.99
C ILE A 25 -0.84 -2.32 -2.27
N GLU A 26 -0.33 -2.40 -3.50
CA GLU A 26 0.79 -3.28 -3.86
C GLU A 26 2.03 -3.01 -2.99
N ALA A 27 2.35 -1.73 -2.76
CA ALA A 27 3.44 -1.33 -1.87
C ALA A 27 3.18 -1.78 -0.41
N LYS A 28 1.99 -1.54 0.13
CA LYS A 28 1.62 -2.02 1.47
C LYS A 28 1.66 -3.55 1.58
N MET A 29 1.18 -4.26 0.56
CA MET A 29 1.21 -5.72 0.50
C MET A 29 2.65 -6.25 0.46
N ARG A 30 3.57 -5.57 -0.23
CA ARG A 30 4.99 -5.91 -0.20
C ARG A 30 5.57 -5.79 1.21
N CYS A 31 5.22 -4.75 1.97
CA CYS A 31 5.65 -4.62 3.36
C CYS A 31 5.05 -5.71 4.25
N LEU A 32 3.77 -6.05 4.08
CA LEU A 32 3.12 -7.13 4.85
C LEU A 32 3.77 -8.50 4.60
N LYS A 33 4.21 -8.77 3.37
CA LYS A 33 4.94 -9.98 2.99
C LYS A 33 6.38 -10.02 3.53
N ALA A 34 6.97 -8.88 3.88
CA ALA A 34 8.32 -8.85 4.47
C ALA A 34 8.36 -9.51 5.87
N PHE A 35 7.22 -9.59 6.57
CA PHE A 35 7.10 -10.33 7.84
C PHE A 35 7.00 -11.86 7.67
N GLY A 36 6.88 -12.34 6.43
CA GLY A 36 6.80 -13.77 6.10
C GLY A 36 6.13 -13.98 4.75
N GLU A 37 6.71 -14.81 3.90
CA GLU A 37 6.27 -14.97 2.50
C GLU A 37 4.82 -15.48 2.36
N ARG A 38 4.34 -16.28 3.32
CA ARG A 38 2.99 -16.87 3.33
C ARG A 38 2.38 -16.77 4.73
N ILE A 39 1.06 -16.90 4.80
CA ILE A 39 0.34 -17.09 6.06
C ILE A 39 0.56 -18.54 6.51
N MET A 40 1.11 -18.72 7.71
CA MET A 40 1.51 -20.03 8.23
C MET A 40 0.38 -20.74 8.95
N ALA A 41 -0.54 -19.99 9.55
CA ALA A 41 -1.72 -20.54 10.18
C ALA A 41 -2.58 -21.35 9.18
N ARG A 42 -2.97 -22.56 9.58
CA ARG A 42 -3.84 -23.44 8.78
C ARG A 42 -5.33 -23.17 9.00
N ASP A 43 -5.68 -22.69 10.19
CA ASP A 43 -7.05 -22.41 10.60
C ASP A 43 -7.43 -20.95 10.27
N PRO A 44 -8.62 -20.67 9.70
CA PRO A 44 -9.02 -19.32 9.27
C PRO A 44 -8.98 -18.25 10.37
N GLU A 45 -9.33 -18.60 11.61
CA GLU A 45 -9.29 -17.63 12.73
C GLU A 45 -7.85 -17.28 13.06
N ARG A 46 -6.97 -18.30 13.06
CA ARG A 46 -5.53 -18.10 13.26
C ARG A 46 -4.88 -17.34 12.11
N GLN A 47 -5.35 -17.51 10.87
CA GLN A 47 -4.90 -16.70 9.72
C GLN A 47 -5.27 -15.23 9.91
N THR A 48 -6.49 -14.97 10.37
CA THR A 48 -6.97 -13.61 10.65
C THR A 48 -6.12 -12.97 11.76
N ALA A 49 -5.85 -13.69 12.83
CA ALA A 49 -4.98 -13.23 13.91
C ALA A 49 -3.55 -12.91 13.40
N GLU A 50 -2.97 -13.79 12.59
CA GLU A 50 -1.66 -13.57 11.98
C GLU A 50 -1.62 -12.29 11.13
N ILE A 51 -2.65 -12.06 10.31
CA ILE A 51 -2.77 -10.85 9.49
C ILE A 51 -2.90 -9.60 10.36
N HIS A 52 -3.76 -9.63 11.40
CA HIS A 52 -3.92 -8.49 12.30
C HIS A 52 -2.62 -8.15 13.03
N ILE A 53 -1.89 -9.14 13.55
CA ILE A 53 -0.59 -8.92 14.20
C ILE A 53 0.39 -8.25 13.23
N ARG A 54 0.49 -8.72 11.98
CA ARG A 54 1.37 -8.11 10.98
C ARG A 54 0.96 -6.66 10.64
N ILE A 55 -0.34 -6.37 10.59
CA ILE A 55 -0.86 -5.01 10.38
C ILE A 55 -0.50 -4.10 11.55
N GLU A 56 -0.68 -4.56 12.78
CA GLU A 56 -0.32 -3.80 13.99
C GLU A 56 1.19 -3.49 14.03
N LEU A 57 2.04 -4.46 13.71
CA LEU A 57 3.49 -4.25 13.61
C LEU A 57 3.82 -3.20 12.53
N LEU A 58 3.20 -3.30 11.34
CA LEU A 58 3.40 -2.34 10.27
C LEU A 58 2.97 -0.92 10.68
N ASN A 59 1.82 -0.79 11.35
CA ASN A 59 1.33 0.49 11.85
C ASN A 59 2.30 1.09 12.89
N ARG A 60 2.81 0.27 13.79
CA ARG A 60 3.79 0.70 14.79
C ARG A 60 5.11 1.15 14.16
N PHE A 61 5.62 0.43 13.15
CA PHE A 61 6.80 0.87 12.41
C PHE A 61 6.56 2.18 11.65
N ASN A 62 5.38 2.37 11.05
CA ASN A 62 5.04 3.64 10.41
C ASN A 62 5.03 4.79 11.44
N ALA A 63 4.43 4.59 12.61
CA ALA A 63 4.40 5.60 13.67
C ALA A 63 5.82 5.98 14.13
N LEU A 64 6.70 4.98 14.30
CA LEU A 64 8.09 5.22 14.72
C LEU A 64 8.97 5.82 13.62
N GLY A 65 8.70 5.50 12.35
CA GLY A 65 9.49 5.93 11.20
C GLY A 65 9.00 7.21 10.53
N THR A 66 7.84 7.76 10.93
CA THR A 66 7.33 9.02 10.38
C THR A 66 8.07 10.17 11.02
N ALA A 67 8.87 10.89 10.25
CA ALA A 67 9.48 12.14 10.69
C ALA A 67 8.42 13.24 10.83
N GLU A 68 8.52 14.04 11.88
CA GLU A 68 7.77 15.29 11.99
C GLU A 68 8.41 16.34 11.06
N ILE A 69 7.78 16.57 9.91
CA ILE A 69 8.22 17.59 8.95
C ILE A 69 7.43 18.87 9.22
N VAL A 70 8.09 19.87 9.81
CA VAL A 70 7.53 21.20 10.04
C VAL A 70 7.99 22.14 8.94
N ARG A 71 7.05 22.80 8.26
CA ARG A 71 7.36 23.88 7.31
C ARG A 71 7.67 25.14 8.10
N VAL A 72 8.91 25.62 8.03
CA VAL A 72 9.31 26.92 8.59
C VAL A 72 9.14 28.00 7.49
N ALA A 73 8.64 29.17 7.90
CA ALA A 73 8.40 30.33 7.03
C ALA A 73 9.71 30.98 6.54
#